data_AF-A0A1Z9C5P5-F1
#
_entry.id   AF-A0A1Z9C5P5-F1
#
_cell.length_a   1.000
_cell.length_b   1.000
_cell.length_c   1.000
_cell.angle_alpha   90.00
_cell.angle_beta   90.00
_cell.angle_gamma   90.00
#
_symmetry.space_group_name_H-M   'P 1'
#
loop_
_entity.id
_entity.type
_entity.pdbx_description
1 polymer ?
#
loop_
_entity_poly.entity_id
_entity_poly.type
_entity_poly.pdbx_seq_one_letter_code
_entity_poly.pdbx_strand_id
1 'polypeptide(L)'
;MKKFFIFICFLSFSQGSLVWSQETEASETATLENCKTLGYLSFLAVEKFKTLRSTATEEIELDDAKELLEPVALQAFKMVDGGKDEEKLFDEWNMMLTDIFLNEYSDPKGYAKTYISDCMS
;
A
#
# COMPACT_ATOMS: atom_id res chain seq x y z
N MET A 1 59.26 39.45 9.50
CA MET A 1 58.98 38.25 10.32
C MET A 1 57.59 38.45 10.93
N LYS A 2 56.56 37.61 10.85
CA LYS A 2 56.30 36.28 10.27
C LYS A 2 54.76 36.27 10.09
N LYS A 3 54.22 36.10 8.87
CA LYS A 3 52.77 36.07 8.63
C LYS A 3 52.25 34.67 9.02
N PHE A 4 51.36 34.59 10.00
CA PHE A 4 50.67 33.35 10.36
C PHE A 4 49.45 33.17 9.44
N PHE A 5 49.53 32.20 8.53
CA PHE A 5 48.37 31.71 7.79
C PHE A 5 47.72 30.60 8.61
N ILE A 6 46.48 30.80 9.05
CA ILE A 6 45.66 29.75 9.65
C ILE A 6 44.99 29.02 8.49
N PHE A 7 45.40 27.77 8.26
CA PHE A 7 44.76 26.84 7.33
C PHE A 7 43.62 26.15 8.07
N ILE A 8 42.37 26.50 7.75
CA ILE A 8 41.19 25.79 8.24
C ILE A 8 41.00 24.57 7.34
N CYS A 9 41.43 23.40 7.81
CA CYS A 9 41.10 22.13 7.17
C CYS A 9 39.60 21.86 7.39
N PHE A 10 38.80 22.01 6.35
CA PHE A 10 37.47 21.42 6.31
C PHE A 10 37.64 19.89 6.30
N LEU A 11 37.42 19.27 7.46
CA LEU A 11 37.14 17.85 7.54
C LEU A 11 35.75 17.65 6.94
N SER A 12 35.71 17.36 5.64
CA SER A 12 34.54 16.83 4.96
C SER A 12 34.22 15.47 5.56
N PHE A 13 33.48 15.47 6.67
CA PHE A 13 32.98 14.26 7.30
C PHE A 13 31.92 13.68 6.37
N SER A 14 32.23 12.53 5.81
CA SER A 14 31.32 11.68 5.05
C SER A 14 30.11 11.30 5.91
N GLN A 15 29.02 12.07 5.82
CA GLN A 15 27.73 11.75 6.46
C GLN A 15 26.68 11.18 5.49
N GLY A 16 27.05 10.90 4.23
CA GLY A 16 26.09 10.46 3.22
C GLY A 16 25.55 9.04 3.37
N SER A 17 26.17 8.17 4.17
CA SER A 17 25.81 6.74 4.22
C SER A 17 24.73 6.39 5.26
N LEU A 18 24.69 7.07 6.40
CA LEU A 18 23.75 6.78 7.49
C LEU A 18 22.33 7.31 7.21
N VAL A 19 22.23 8.47 6.54
CA VAL A 19 20.93 9.06 6.17
C VAL A 19 20.26 8.25 5.06
N TRP A 20 21.04 7.85 4.04
CA TRP A 20 20.52 7.05 2.93
C TRP A 20 20.02 5.67 3.39
N SER A 21 20.75 4.98 4.28
CA SER A 21 20.31 3.68 4.79
C SER A 21 19.00 3.78 5.58
N GLN A 22 18.85 4.84 6.39
CA GLN A 22 17.64 5.06 7.18
C GLN A 22 16.43 5.45 6.30
N GLU A 23 16.64 6.26 5.26
CA GLU A 23 15.59 6.58 4.29
C GLU A 23 15.16 5.35 3.48
N THR A 24 16.10 4.48 3.13
CA THR A 24 15.81 3.23 2.40
C THR A 24 15.01 2.26 3.26
N GLU A 25 15.42 2.03 4.52
CA GLU A 25 14.69 1.17 5.46
C GLU A 25 13.28 1.70 5.78
N ALA A 26 13.13 3.02 5.94
CA ALA A 26 11.83 3.66 6.15
C ALA A 26 10.91 3.48 4.93
N SER A 27 11.44 3.64 3.72
CA SER A 27 10.72 3.42 2.46
C SER A 27 10.27 1.96 2.32
N GLU A 28 11.15 0.99 2.55
CA GLU A 28 10.81 -0.44 2.47
C GLU A 28 9.72 -0.83 3.48
N THR A 29 9.78 -0.25 4.68
CA THR A 29 8.78 -0.51 5.72
C THR A 29 7.41 0.05 5.34
N ALA A 30 7.36 1.28 4.80
CA ALA A 30 6.14 1.90 4.31
C ALA A 30 5.53 1.11 3.14
N THR A 31 6.36 0.66 2.18
CA THR A 31 5.91 -0.20 1.08
C THR A 31 5.31 -1.51 1.60
N LEU A 32 5.92 -2.15 2.58
CA LEU A 32 5.40 -3.39 3.17
C LEU A 32 4.05 -3.19 3.88
N GLU A 33 3.87 -2.10 4.61
CA GLU A 33 2.60 -1.79 5.28
C GLU A 33 1.48 -1.50 4.26
N ASN A 34 1.80 -0.78 3.18
CA ASN A 34 0.88 -0.53 2.07
C ASN A 34 0.43 -1.85 1.42
N CYS A 35 1.39 -2.72 1.06
CA CYS A 35 1.08 -4.02 0.47
C CYS A 35 0.24 -4.91 1.38
N LYS A 36 0.54 -4.94 2.69
CA LYS A 36 -0.28 -5.68 3.67
C LYS A 36 -1.70 -5.13 3.76
N THR A 37 -1.86 -3.82 3.68
CA THR A 37 -3.16 -3.15 3.79
C THR A 37 -4.02 -3.44 2.57
N LEU A 38 -3.46 -3.28 1.37
CA LEU A 38 -4.11 -3.66 0.13
C LEU A 38 -4.42 -5.17 0.11
N GLY A 39 -3.51 -6.01 0.59
CA GLY A 39 -3.75 -7.44 0.78
C GLY A 39 -4.94 -7.75 1.69
N TYR A 40 -5.07 -7.05 2.83
CA TYR A 40 -6.23 -7.18 3.71
C TYR A 40 -7.53 -6.71 3.04
N LEU A 41 -7.51 -5.58 2.34
CA LEU A 41 -8.67 -5.09 1.59
C LEU A 41 -9.07 -6.06 0.48
N SER A 42 -8.11 -6.72 -0.17
CA SER A 42 -8.37 -7.74 -1.18
C SER A 42 -9.11 -8.96 -0.60
N PHE A 43 -8.72 -9.40 0.59
CA PHE A 43 -9.40 -10.49 1.30
C PHE A 43 -10.87 -10.12 1.53
N LEU A 44 -11.13 -8.90 2.04
CA LEU A 44 -12.48 -8.42 2.29
C LEU A 44 -13.30 -8.33 1.01
N ALA A 45 -12.70 -7.84 -0.08
CA ALA A 45 -13.35 -7.73 -1.37
C ALA A 45 -13.79 -9.09 -1.92
N VAL A 46 -12.90 -10.09 -1.91
CA VAL A 46 -13.24 -11.46 -2.36
C VAL A 46 -14.39 -12.03 -1.52
N GLU A 47 -14.32 -11.92 -0.19
CA GLU A 47 -15.40 -12.39 0.70
C GLU A 47 -16.73 -11.67 0.44
N LYS A 48 -16.69 -10.35 0.23
CA LYS A 48 -17.91 -9.57 -0.04
C LYS A 48 -18.51 -9.89 -1.39
N PHE A 49 -17.75 -9.95 -2.48
CA PHE A 49 -18.31 -10.26 -3.78
C PHE A 49 -18.85 -11.69 -3.83
N LYS A 50 -18.15 -12.64 -3.21
CA LYS A 50 -18.65 -14.01 -3.05
C LYS A 50 -19.99 -14.06 -2.30
N THR A 51 -20.09 -13.31 -1.20
CA THR A 51 -21.33 -13.23 -0.42
C THR A 51 -22.45 -12.60 -1.24
N LEU A 52 -22.21 -11.43 -1.84
CA LEU A 52 -23.20 -10.73 -2.65
C LEU A 52 -23.73 -11.62 -3.77
N ARG A 53 -22.85 -12.27 -4.55
CA ARG A 53 -23.24 -13.19 -5.63
C ARG A 53 -24.08 -14.36 -5.15
N SER A 54 -23.82 -14.87 -3.94
CA SER A 54 -24.58 -15.98 -3.38
C SER A 54 -25.98 -15.58 -2.89
N THR A 55 -26.20 -14.29 -2.61
CA THR A 55 -27.44 -13.78 -2.00
C THR A 55 -28.26 -12.87 -2.90
N ALA A 56 -27.69 -12.34 -3.97
CA ALA A 56 -28.36 -11.37 -4.83
C ALA A 56 -29.49 -12.00 -5.64
N THR A 57 -30.60 -11.27 -5.74
CA THR A 57 -31.75 -11.60 -6.59
C THR A 57 -31.69 -10.91 -7.94
N GLU A 58 -30.77 -9.95 -8.09
CA GLU A 58 -30.55 -9.10 -9.26
C GLU A 58 -29.04 -9.10 -9.58
N GLU A 59 -28.67 -8.58 -10.75
CA GLU A 59 -27.26 -8.44 -11.14
C GLU A 59 -26.57 -7.46 -10.19
N ILE A 60 -25.34 -7.79 -9.78
CA ILE A 60 -24.55 -6.97 -8.86
C ILE A 60 -23.65 -6.07 -9.70
N GLU A 61 -23.77 -4.77 -9.51
CA GLU A 61 -22.88 -3.80 -10.13
C GLU A 61 -21.60 -3.63 -9.31
N LEU A 62 -20.49 -3.37 -10.01
CA LEU A 62 -19.20 -3.09 -9.36
C LEU A 62 -19.27 -1.85 -8.45
N ASP A 63 -20.04 -0.83 -8.86
CA ASP A 63 -20.13 0.44 -8.15
C ASP A 63 -20.86 0.31 -6.81
N ASP A 64 -21.94 -0.47 -6.73
CA ASP A 64 -22.62 -0.77 -5.46
C ASP A 64 -21.68 -1.45 -4.47
N ALA A 65 -20.86 -2.36 -4.99
CA ALA A 65 -19.95 -3.14 -4.17
C ALA A 65 -18.72 -2.30 -3.73
N LYS A 66 -18.29 -1.34 -4.55
CA LYS A 66 -17.29 -0.32 -4.20
C LYS A 66 -17.78 0.59 -3.08
N GLU A 67 -19.01 1.12 -3.19
CA GLU A 67 -19.59 2.03 -2.19
C GLU A 67 -19.63 1.37 -0.79
N LEU A 68 -19.90 0.08 -0.74
CA LEU A 68 -19.90 -0.68 0.51
C LEU A 68 -18.52 -0.89 1.13
N LEU A 69 -17.47 -0.98 0.30
CA LEU A 69 -16.10 -1.25 0.75
C LEU A 69 -15.28 0.02 0.95
N GLU A 70 -15.66 1.13 0.32
CA GLU A 70 -14.96 2.42 0.36
C GLU A 70 -14.74 2.96 1.78
N PRO A 71 -15.73 2.95 2.71
CA PRO A 71 -15.50 3.41 4.08
C PRO A 71 -14.42 2.60 4.80
N VAL A 72 -14.31 1.30 4.50
CA VAL A 72 -13.29 0.42 5.09
C VAL A 72 -11.92 0.72 4.50
N ALA A 73 -11.85 0.96 3.19
CA ALA A 73 -10.62 1.35 2.50
C ALA A 73 -10.10 2.71 3.01
N LEU A 74 -10.97 3.74 3.08
CA LEU A 74 -10.65 5.05 3.65
C LEU A 74 -10.07 4.93 5.06
N GLN A 75 -10.71 4.14 5.92
CA GLN A 75 -10.24 3.94 7.28
C GLN A 75 -8.88 3.23 7.31
N ALA A 76 -8.69 2.21 6.47
CA ALA A 76 -7.45 1.46 6.40
C ALA A 76 -6.28 2.32 5.90
N PHE A 77 -6.47 3.09 4.81
CA PHE A 77 -5.43 3.96 4.27
C PHE A 77 -5.04 5.07 5.23
N LYS A 78 -6.00 5.64 5.97
CA LYS A 78 -5.71 6.62 7.01
C LYS A 78 -4.85 6.05 8.15
N MET A 79 -4.99 4.76 8.45
CA MET A 79 -4.21 4.10 9.50
C MET A 79 -2.77 3.78 9.08
N VAL A 80 -2.50 3.74 7.77
CA VAL A 80 -1.19 3.39 7.20
C VAL A 80 -0.44 4.66 6.83
N ASP A 81 0.76 4.83 7.38
CA ASP A 81 1.61 6.04 7.22
C ASP A 81 0.86 7.39 7.37
N GLY A 82 -0.24 7.40 8.13
CA GLY A 82 -1.09 8.57 8.35
C GLY A 82 -1.86 9.07 7.12
N GLY A 83 -2.08 8.22 6.10
CA GLY A 83 -2.77 8.59 4.86
C GLY A 83 -1.87 9.27 3.82
N LYS A 84 -0.54 9.16 3.95
CA LYS A 84 0.35 9.50 2.83
C LYS A 84 0.10 8.53 1.68
N ASP A 85 0.17 9.05 0.46
CA ASP A 85 -0.09 8.30 -0.77
C ASP A 85 -1.49 7.69 -0.89
N GLU A 86 -2.48 8.22 -0.15
CA GLU A 86 -3.87 7.74 -0.17
C GLU A 86 -4.46 7.66 -1.59
N GLU A 87 -4.19 8.65 -2.45
CA GLU A 87 -4.64 8.64 -3.85
C GLU A 87 -4.10 7.41 -4.61
N LYS A 88 -2.81 7.12 -4.47
CA LYS A 88 -2.19 5.96 -5.10
C LYS A 88 -2.76 4.65 -4.55
N LEU A 89 -2.99 4.57 -3.24
CA LEU A 89 -3.60 3.40 -2.61
C LEU A 89 -5.04 3.19 -3.09
N PHE A 90 -5.80 4.26 -3.32
CA PHE A 90 -7.13 4.19 -3.93
C PHE A 90 -7.10 3.68 -5.36
N ASP A 91 -6.16 4.15 -6.17
CA ASP A 91 -6.00 3.67 -7.54
C ASP A 91 -5.69 2.17 -7.58
N GLU A 92 -4.73 1.72 -6.75
CA GLU A 92 -4.38 0.30 -6.64
C GLU A 92 -5.54 -0.55 -6.12
N TRP A 93 -6.27 -0.05 -5.13
CA TRP A 93 -7.46 -0.72 -4.62
C TRP A 93 -8.60 -0.78 -5.65
N ASN A 94 -8.83 0.26 -6.43
CA ASN A 94 -9.83 0.27 -7.49
C ASN A 94 -9.51 -0.75 -8.60
N MET A 95 -8.23 -0.84 -9.00
CA MET A 95 -7.77 -1.86 -9.95
C MET A 95 -7.99 -3.27 -9.39
N MET A 96 -7.60 -3.48 -8.13
CA MET A 96 -7.79 -4.75 -7.43
C MET A 96 -9.27 -5.15 -7.31
N LEU A 97 -10.16 -4.23 -6.93
CA LEU A 97 -11.60 -4.51 -6.87
C LEU A 97 -12.14 -4.90 -8.25
N THR A 98 -11.70 -4.20 -9.30
CA THR A 98 -12.12 -4.52 -10.67
C THR A 98 -11.67 -5.92 -11.07
N ASP A 99 -10.42 -6.31 -10.77
CA ASP A 99 -9.91 -7.66 -11.03
C ASP A 99 -10.71 -8.73 -10.28
N ILE A 100 -10.94 -8.52 -8.98
CA ILE A 100 -11.68 -9.47 -8.13
C ILE A 100 -13.13 -9.61 -8.60
N PHE A 101 -13.74 -8.51 -9.04
CA PHE A 101 -15.08 -8.51 -9.59
C PHE A 101 -15.13 -9.31 -10.89
N LEU A 102 -14.24 -9.05 -11.85
CA LEU A 102 -14.29 -9.70 -13.17
C LEU A 102 -13.94 -11.20 -13.12
N ASN A 103 -13.06 -11.63 -12.22
CA ASN A 103 -12.52 -12.99 -12.21
C ASN A 103 -13.16 -13.94 -11.18
N GLU A 104 -14.08 -13.43 -10.35
CA GLU A 104 -14.88 -14.23 -9.41
C GLU A 104 -14.06 -15.18 -8.50
N TYR A 105 -12.94 -14.70 -7.96
CA TYR A 105 -12.11 -15.52 -7.07
C TYR A 105 -12.91 -16.10 -5.90
N SER A 106 -12.57 -17.33 -5.52
CA SER A 106 -13.30 -18.09 -4.49
C SER A 106 -12.50 -18.35 -3.21
N ASP A 107 -11.17 -18.13 -3.25
CA ASP A 107 -10.24 -18.23 -2.13
C ASP A 107 -9.67 -16.85 -1.73
N PRO A 108 -10.33 -16.15 -0.80
CA PRO A 108 -9.88 -14.84 -0.31
C PRO A 108 -8.49 -14.86 0.30
N LYS A 109 -8.15 -15.95 1.02
CA LYS A 109 -6.88 -16.05 1.74
C LYS A 109 -5.74 -16.31 0.75
N GLY A 110 -5.99 -17.17 -0.24
CA GLY A 110 -5.08 -17.41 -1.35
C GLY A 110 -4.80 -16.12 -2.11
N TYR A 111 -5.85 -15.42 -2.54
CA TYR A 111 -5.72 -14.16 -3.28
C TYR A 111 -4.91 -13.13 -2.50
N ALA A 112 -5.26 -12.86 -1.24
CA ALA A 112 -4.56 -11.87 -0.43
C ALA A 112 -3.07 -12.18 -0.23
N LYS A 113 -2.71 -13.45 -0.07
CA LYS A 113 -1.31 -13.86 0.05
C LYS A 113 -0.53 -13.63 -1.25
N THR A 114 -1.13 -14.00 -2.38
CA THR A 114 -0.53 -13.77 -3.70
C THR A 114 -0.36 -12.28 -3.95
N TYR A 115 -1.39 -11.48 -3.70
CA TYR A 115 -1.34 -10.03 -3.85
C TYR A 115 -0.21 -9.40 -3.02
N ILE A 116 -0.08 -9.77 -1.73
CA ILE A 116 1.00 -9.25 -0.88
C ILE A 116 2.37 -9.64 -1.43
N SER A 117 2.53 -10.88 -1.92
CA SER A 117 3.78 -11.34 -2.51
C SER A 117 4.14 -10.56 -3.77
N ASP A 118 3.16 -10.35 -4.65
CA ASP A 118 3.36 -9.66 -5.93
C ASP A 118 3.60 -8.15 -5.73
N CYS A 119 2.91 -7.53 -4.78
CA CYS A 119 3.11 -6.12 -4.42
C CYS A 119 4.52 -5.83 -3.86
N MET A 120 5.14 -6.83 -3.24
CA MET A 120 6.50 -6.73 -2.69
C MET A 120 7.60 -7.12 -3.68
N SER A 121 7.24 -7.57 -4.89
CA SER A 121 8.17 -8.05 -5.92
C SER A 121 8.64 -6.92 -6.83
#